data_AF-A0A9Q1DRU6-F1
#
_entry.id   AF-A0A9Q1DRU6-F1
#
_cell.length_a   1.000
_cell.length_b   1.000
_cell.length_c   1.000
_cell.angle_alpha   90.00
_cell.angle_beta   90.00
_cell.angle_gamma   90.00
#
_symmetry.space_group_name_H-M   'P 1'
#
loop_
_entity.id
_entity.type
_entity.pdbx_description
1 polymer ?
#
loop_
_entity_poly.entity_id
_entity_poly.type
_entity_poly.pdbx_seq_one_letter_code
_entity_poly.pdbx_strand_id
1 'polypeptide(L)'
;MRTARALPWLWFWLCCYADKQEQPRKGLGQECGWAEKGWCDTSLTCVPEIFPKHGETSGPSVCRPVPQSSGCVPCAEVQCPKVKRRCPGGHVTEPCGCCQHCARQRGQVCGGPHWEGGYCGRGLTCTLFLGHAPATPPETGVCKALPGYRVNHRADPHCPWQWGCNIRAGSCDCYGIQTCHKVFLYRSRRDCLNSMHDDWRYAGKTEQEQKAAHGCTKYGCEIQGDECVCMRRSCFSLPPFRFQDDCEKQLEQTRCANVSCPTVPVPSCPPDSFLTAPYTPLHQCCPLLPALCTCAFERCPAEPTDCPPGHRAHIVTRGDGHPGTCCHRYLCRRGEEESATQKREEEED
;
A
#
# COMPACT_ATOMS: atom_id res chain seq x y z
N MET A 1 48.95 -60.93 36.97
CA MET A 1 47.77 -60.08 36.66
C MET A 1 47.82 -59.68 35.19
N ARG A 2 46.65 -59.62 34.56
CA ARG A 2 46.39 -59.84 33.12
C ARG A 2 46.99 -58.80 32.17
N THR A 3 47.37 -59.27 30.99
CA THR A 3 47.65 -58.54 29.75
C THR A 3 46.37 -58.29 28.93
N ALA A 4 46.22 -57.10 28.32
CA ALA A 4 45.39 -56.78 27.14
C ALA A 4 45.53 -55.26 26.86
N ARG A 5 46.18 -54.81 25.77
CA ARG A 5 45.72 -54.68 24.36
C ARG A 5 44.99 -53.35 24.07
N ALA A 6 45.47 -52.73 22.97
CA ALA A 6 45.06 -51.48 22.37
C ALA A 6 43.69 -51.52 21.64
N LEU A 7 43.29 -50.31 21.19
CA LEU A 7 42.29 -49.91 20.17
C LEU A 7 40.84 -49.67 20.69
N PRO A 8 40.00 -48.84 20.01
CA PRO A 8 40.31 -47.79 19.00
C PRO A 8 39.47 -46.49 19.14
N TRP A 9 39.90 -45.47 18.38
CA TRP A 9 39.05 -44.42 17.80
C TRP A 9 37.82 -45.02 17.10
N LEU A 10 36.63 -44.40 17.26
CA LEU A 10 35.33 -44.62 16.56
C LEU A 10 34.24 -44.32 17.63
N TRP A 11 33.31 -43.36 17.60
CA TRP A 11 32.66 -42.55 16.56
C TRP A 11 32.17 -41.25 17.23
N PHE A 12 32.64 -40.09 16.77
CA PHE A 12 32.00 -38.80 17.01
C PHE A 12 31.51 -38.27 15.67
N TRP A 13 30.61 -39.01 15.02
CA TRP A 13 29.96 -38.59 13.78
C TRP A 13 28.47 -38.91 13.86
N LEU A 14 27.67 -37.94 13.39
CA LEU A 14 26.21 -37.93 13.23
C LEU A 14 25.37 -37.33 14.38
N CYS A 15 25.72 -36.11 14.77
CA CYS A 15 24.71 -35.06 14.93
C CYS A 15 24.78 -34.12 13.72
N CYS A 16 24.42 -34.61 12.53
CA CYS A 16 24.05 -33.72 11.42
C CYS A 16 22.60 -33.31 11.63
N TYR A 17 22.44 -32.33 12.52
CA TYR A 17 21.28 -31.48 12.62
C TYR A 17 21.32 -30.50 11.45
N ALA A 18 20.82 -30.91 10.27
CA ALA A 18 20.61 -30.01 9.15
C ALA A 18 19.64 -30.63 8.14
N ASP A 19 18.35 -30.46 8.36
CA ASP A 19 17.43 -30.35 7.23
C ASP A 19 16.61 -29.07 7.38
N LYS A 20 17.27 -27.93 7.11
CA LYS A 20 16.53 -26.76 6.63
C LYS A 20 16.14 -27.08 5.20
N GLN A 21 15.03 -27.78 5.01
CA GLN A 21 14.37 -27.79 3.69
C GLN A 21 13.93 -26.36 3.39
N GLU A 22 14.77 -25.64 2.65
CA GLU A 22 14.29 -24.57 1.77
C GLU A 22 13.30 -25.23 0.82
N GLN A 23 12.03 -24.82 0.89
CA GLN A 23 11.05 -25.27 -0.09
C GLN A 23 11.54 -24.83 -1.47
N PRO A 24 11.55 -25.74 -2.47
CA PRO A 24 12.15 -25.44 -3.77
C PRO A 24 11.45 -24.26 -4.43
N ARG A 25 12.24 -23.30 -4.93
CA ARG A 25 11.79 -22.23 -5.82
C ARG A 25 11.27 -22.86 -7.11
N LYS A 26 10.05 -22.53 -7.47
CA LYS A 26 9.34 -23.07 -8.63
C LYS A 26 9.44 -22.11 -9.81
N GLY A 27 9.86 -22.65 -10.94
CA GLY A 27 9.96 -21.94 -12.21
C GLY A 27 8.62 -21.80 -12.92
N LEU A 28 8.62 -21.14 -14.07
CA LEU A 28 7.44 -20.91 -14.90
C LEU A 28 6.71 -22.23 -15.22
N GLY A 29 5.39 -22.24 -15.09
CA GLY A 29 4.50 -23.38 -15.36
C GLY A 29 4.50 -24.48 -14.30
N GLN A 30 5.32 -24.37 -13.25
CA GLN A 30 5.35 -25.38 -12.19
C GLN A 30 4.19 -25.16 -11.21
N GLU A 31 3.63 -26.27 -10.71
CA GLU A 31 2.64 -26.21 -9.65
C GLU A 31 3.18 -25.53 -8.41
N CYS A 32 2.36 -24.68 -7.82
CA CYS A 32 2.66 -23.92 -6.63
C CYS A 32 1.45 -23.94 -5.70
N GLY A 33 1.68 -23.67 -4.42
CA GLY A 33 0.60 -23.65 -3.44
C GLY A 33 1.04 -23.97 -2.03
N TRP A 34 0.04 -24.05 -1.15
CA TRP A 34 0.21 -24.06 0.31
C TRP A 34 0.70 -25.39 0.89
N ALA A 35 0.54 -26.51 0.16
CA ALA A 35 0.96 -27.85 0.58
C ALA A 35 2.06 -28.35 -0.35
N GLU A 36 3.22 -28.78 0.17
CA GLU A 36 4.43 -29.41 -0.45
C GLU A 36 4.94 -28.94 -1.84
N LYS A 37 4.17 -28.13 -2.56
CA LYS A 37 4.33 -27.74 -3.96
C LYS A 37 5.29 -26.57 -4.14
N GLY A 38 5.73 -25.92 -3.06
CA GLY A 38 6.75 -24.87 -3.10
C GLY A 38 6.24 -23.53 -3.65
N TRP A 39 7.17 -22.56 -3.74
CA TRP A 39 6.86 -21.16 -4.06
C TRP A 39 7.43 -20.76 -5.39
N CYS A 40 6.70 -19.96 -6.15
CA CYS A 40 7.20 -19.38 -7.38
C CYS A 40 8.42 -18.48 -7.15
N ASP A 41 9.28 -18.42 -8.15
CA ASP A 41 10.44 -17.53 -8.12
C ASP A 41 10.04 -16.04 -8.04
N THR A 42 10.98 -15.15 -7.72
CA THR A 42 10.73 -13.72 -7.44
C THR A 42 10.02 -12.96 -8.57
N SER A 43 10.07 -13.45 -9.80
CA SER A 43 9.43 -12.86 -10.99
C SER A 43 8.08 -13.51 -11.34
N LEU A 44 7.60 -14.47 -10.55
CA LEU A 44 6.44 -15.30 -10.85
C LEU A 44 5.42 -15.27 -9.70
N THR A 45 4.13 -15.27 -10.04
CA THR A 45 3.02 -15.34 -9.09
C THR A 45 2.33 -16.69 -9.19
N CYS A 46 2.00 -17.26 -8.04
CA CYS A 46 1.19 -18.46 -7.98
C CYS A 46 -0.26 -18.09 -8.31
N VAL A 47 -0.75 -18.51 -9.47
CA VAL A 47 -2.11 -18.22 -9.92
C VAL A 47 -2.90 -19.51 -10.08
N PRO A 48 -4.16 -19.56 -9.61
CA PRO A 48 -5.03 -20.71 -9.83
C PRO A 48 -5.33 -20.84 -11.33
N GLU A 49 -5.27 -22.06 -11.89
CA GLU A 49 -5.61 -22.30 -13.30
C GLU A 49 -7.09 -22.10 -13.59
N ILE A 50 -7.94 -22.23 -12.57
CA ILE A 50 -9.39 -22.05 -12.65
C ILE A 50 -9.76 -21.11 -11.50
N PHE A 51 -10.33 -19.95 -11.82
CA PHE A 51 -10.88 -19.04 -10.80
C PHE A 51 -12.09 -19.72 -10.16
N PRO A 52 -12.01 -20.16 -8.89
CA PRO A 52 -13.14 -20.84 -8.27
C PRO A 52 -14.27 -19.83 -8.08
N LYS A 53 -15.49 -20.23 -8.46
CA LYS A 53 -16.70 -19.53 -7.99
C LYS A 53 -16.81 -19.76 -6.48
N HIS A 54 -17.46 -18.82 -5.78
CA HIS A 54 -17.59 -18.81 -4.33
C HIS A 54 -17.93 -20.20 -3.76
N GLY A 55 -17.02 -20.77 -2.94
CA GLY A 55 -17.27 -21.96 -2.13
C GLY A 55 -16.53 -23.24 -2.51
N GLU A 56 -15.77 -23.28 -3.61
CA GLU A 56 -14.99 -24.46 -3.98
C GLU A 56 -13.52 -24.40 -3.53
N THR A 57 -12.99 -25.54 -3.09
CA THR A 57 -11.57 -25.74 -2.80
C THR A 57 -10.73 -25.38 -4.02
N SER A 58 -9.75 -24.50 -3.82
CA SER A 58 -8.86 -23.97 -4.86
C SER A 58 -8.31 -25.05 -5.80
N GLY A 59 -8.53 -24.89 -7.10
CA GLY A 59 -7.93 -25.72 -8.14
C GLY A 59 -6.40 -25.64 -8.18
N PRO A 60 -5.73 -26.46 -9.01
CA PRO A 60 -4.27 -26.44 -9.13
C PRO A 60 -3.80 -25.03 -9.48
N SER A 61 -2.82 -24.53 -8.74
CA SER A 61 -2.19 -23.24 -8.98
C SER A 61 -0.82 -23.45 -9.59
N VAL A 62 -0.45 -22.62 -10.56
CA VAL A 62 0.83 -22.71 -11.28
C VAL A 62 1.55 -21.37 -11.24
N CYS A 63 2.88 -21.43 -11.27
CA CYS A 63 3.72 -20.26 -11.37
C CYS A 63 3.61 -19.65 -12.75
N ARG A 64 2.92 -18.53 -12.88
CA ARG A 64 2.93 -17.73 -14.10
C ARG A 64 3.64 -16.42 -13.83
N PRO A 65 4.07 -15.69 -14.86
CA PRO A 65 4.40 -14.29 -14.68
C PRO A 65 3.18 -13.64 -14.01
N VAL A 66 3.42 -12.64 -13.15
CA VAL A 66 2.33 -11.76 -12.66
C VAL A 66 1.41 -11.51 -13.85
N PRO A 67 0.10 -11.81 -13.78
CA PRO A 67 -0.77 -11.67 -14.94
C PRO A 67 -0.59 -10.25 -15.44
N GLN A 68 0.15 -10.12 -16.54
CA GLN A 68 0.38 -8.85 -17.17
C GLN A 68 -1.00 -8.51 -17.73
N SER A 69 -1.69 -7.60 -17.05
CA SER A 69 -2.61 -6.72 -17.75
C SER A 69 -1.93 -6.32 -19.05
N SER A 70 -2.63 -6.45 -20.17
CA SER A 70 -2.10 -6.12 -21.50
C SER A 70 -1.39 -4.76 -21.45
N GLY A 71 -0.06 -4.76 -21.64
CA GLY A 71 0.77 -3.54 -21.57
C GLY A 71 1.78 -3.49 -20.41
N CYS A 72 1.80 -4.45 -19.48
CA CYS A 72 2.86 -4.53 -18.48
C CYS A 72 4.14 -5.19 -19.05
N VAL A 73 5.32 -4.68 -18.69
CA VAL A 73 6.62 -5.29 -19.01
C VAL A 73 7.17 -6.11 -17.83
N PRO A 74 8.09 -7.06 -18.06
CA PRO A 74 8.73 -7.81 -16.97
C PRO A 74 9.46 -6.89 -15.99
N CYS A 75 9.29 -7.12 -14.69
CA CYS A 75 9.91 -6.27 -13.66
C CYS A 75 11.43 -6.18 -13.69
N ALA A 76 12.10 -7.21 -14.20
CA ALA A 76 13.56 -7.21 -14.34
C ALA A 76 14.06 -6.12 -15.30
N GLU A 77 13.19 -5.64 -16.19
CA GLU A 77 13.48 -4.61 -17.18
C GLU A 77 13.10 -3.20 -16.69
N VAL A 78 12.43 -3.08 -15.53
CA VAL A 78 11.97 -1.80 -14.97
C VAL A 78 12.96 -1.28 -13.94
N GLN A 79 13.44 -0.05 -14.13
CA GLN A 79 14.24 0.66 -13.12
C GLN A 79 13.32 1.40 -12.14
N CYS A 80 13.17 0.85 -10.94
CA CYS A 80 12.34 1.46 -9.91
C CYS A 80 13.09 2.53 -9.11
N PRO A 81 12.44 3.68 -8.83
CA PRO A 81 13.02 4.68 -7.94
C PRO A 81 13.13 4.13 -6.51
N LYS A 82 14.11 4.62 -5.76
CA LYS A 82 14.28 4.26 -4.35
C LYS A 82 13.10 4.78 -3.54
N VAL A 83 12.64 3.95 -2.60
CA VAL A 83 11.45 4.25 -1.79
C VAL A 83 11.84 4.45 -0.34
N LYS A 84 11.19 5.43 0.29
CA LYS A 84 11.33 5.67 1.73
C LYS A 84 10.97 4.41 2.51
N ARG A 85 11.78 4.06 3.50
CA ARG A 85 11.52 2.90 4.37
C ARG A 85 10.25 3.05 5.21
N ARG A 86 9.89 4.28 5.57
CA ARG A 86 8.67 4.61 6.32
C ARG A 86 7.83 5.56 5.48
N CYS A 87 6.72 5.05 4.98
CA CYS A 87 5.75 5.83 4.22
C CYS A 87 4.52 6.09 5.10
N PRO A 88 4.09 7.36 5.24
CA PRO A 88 2.72 7.66 5.66
C PRO A 88 1.73 6.88 4.78
N GLY A 89 0.69 6.28 5.36
CA GLY A 89 -0.26 5.44 4.62
C GLY A 89 0.25 4.08 4.14
N GLY A 90 1.55 3.78 4.28
CA GLY A 90 2.18 2.52 3.89
C GLY A 90 2.74 2.50 2.47
N HIS A 91 3.28 1.35 2.07
CA HIS A 91 3.80 1.12 0.72
C HIS A 91 2.69 0.60 -0.20
N VAL A 92 2.70 1.11 -1.43
CA VAL A 92 1.83 0.70 -2.53
C VAL A 92 2.68 0.41 -3.77
N THR A 93 2.14 -0.34 -4.71
CA THR A 93 2.70 -0.56 -6.04
C THR A 93 1.77 0.00 -7.11
N GLU A 94 2.27 0.13 -8.33
CA GLU A 94 1.41 0.34 -9.51
C GLU A 94 0.70 -0.98 -9.93
N PRO A 95 -0.30 -0.96 -10.84
CA PRO A 95 -1.13 -2.14 -11.20
C PRO A 95 -0.35 -3.35 -11.74
N CYS A 96 0.79 -3.14 -12.41
CA CYS A 96 1.70 -4.21 -12.83
C CYS A 96 2.52 -4.79 -11.64
N GLY A 97 2.47 -4.17 -10.46
CA GLY A 97 3.02 -4.69 -9.21
C GLY A 97 4.52 -4.55 -9.04
N CYS A 98 5.17 -3.71 -9.85
CA CYS A 98 6.62 -3.73 -9.97
C CYS A 98 7.33 -2.80 -8.99
N CYS A 99 7.10 -1.50 -9.16
CA CYS A 99 7.76 -0.48 -8.37
C CYS A 99 6.94 -0.14 -7.14
N GLN A 100 7.61 -0.15 -5.98
CA GLN A 100 7.01 0.32 -4.74
C GLN A 100 7.07 1.85 -4.69
N HIS A 101 6.06 2.45 -4.06
CA HIS A 101 5.99 3.89 -3.79
C HIS A 101 5.29 4.11 -2.45
N CYS A 102 5.41 5.32 -1.90
CA CYS A 102 4.61 5.69 -0.73
C CYS A 102 3.17 5.97 -1.15
N ALA A 103 2.22 5.50 -0.35
CA ALA A 103 0.81 5.78 -0.59
C ALA A 103 0.51 7.28 -0.48
N ARG A 104 -0.38 7.77 -1.33
CA ARG A 104 -0.81 9.17 -1.35
C ARG A 104 -1.69 9.47 -0.14
N GLN A 105 -1.41 10.60 0.50
CA GLN A 105 -2.12 11.09 1.68
C GLN A 105 -3.34 11.91 1.29
N ARG A 106 -4.18 12.24 2.28
CA ARG A 106 -5.37 13.08 2.09
C ARG A 106 -5.00 14.37 1.35
N GLY A 107 -5.73 14.67 0.28
CA GLY A 107 -5.51 15.88 -0.51
C GLY A 107 -4.36 15.83 -1.50
N GLN A 108 -3.67 14.69 -1.63
CA GLN A 108 -2.69 14.47 -2.68
C GLN A 108 -3.35 13.87 -3.91
N VAL A 109 -2.79 14.22 -5.07
CA VAL A 109 -3.18 13.70 -6.37
C VAL A 109 -2.92 12.19 -6.45
N CYS A 110 -3.84 11.47 -7.10
CA CYS A 110 -3.83 10.02 -7.28
C CYS A 110 -4.44 9.65 -8.65
N GLY A 111 -4.31 8.38 -9.05
CA GLY A 111 -4.86 7.90 -10.32
C GLY A 111 -4.06 8.37 -11.53
N GLY A 112 -4.74 8.82 -12.58
CA GLY A 112 -4.13 9.22 -13.85
C GLY A 112 -3.89 8.04 -14.80
N PRO A 113 -3.42 8.32 -16.03
CA PRO A 113 -3.01 7.29 -16.98
C PRO A 113 -1.96 6.38 -16.33
N HIS A 114 -2.17 5.06 -16.42
CA HIS A 114 -1.26 4.07 -15.84
C HIS A 114 -0.96 4.25 -14.33
N TRP A 115 -1.83 4.96 -13.59
CA TRP A 115 -1.67 5.24 -12.17
C TRP A 115 -0.40 6.04 -11.81
N GLU A 116 0.06 6.93 -12.68
CA GLU A 116 1.22 7.80 -12.42
C GLU A 116 1.04 8.73 -11.20
N GLY A 117 -0.20 9.14 -10.92
CA GLY A 117 -0.57 9.87 -9.71
C GLY A 117 -0.43 9.03 -8.45
N GLY A 118 -0.39 7.70 -8.58
CA GLY A 118 -0.20 6.75 -7.49
C GLY A 118 -1.49 6.38 -6.75
N TYR A 119 -1.34 5.45 -5.81
CA TYR A 119 -2.44 4.91 -5.03
C TYR A 119 -2.59 5.63 -3.69
N CYS A 120 -3.84 5.88 -3.30
CA CYS A 120 -4.16 6.44 -1.99
C CYS A 120 -3.81 5.50 -0.85
N GLY A 121 -3.54 6.06 0.34
CA GLY A 121 -3.32 5.29 1.56
C GLY A 121 -4.57 4.58 2.06
N ARG A 122 -4.38 3.71 3.07
CA ARG A 122 -5.48 3.01 3.73
C ARG A 122 -6.54 4.00 4.26
N GLY A 123 -7.82 3.71 4.00
CA GLY A 123 -8.94 4.54 4.44
C GLY A 123 -9.19 5.78 3.58
N LEU A 124 -8.46 5.93 2.48
CA LEU A 124 -8.66 6.97 1.49
C LEU A 124 -9.03 6.33 0.15
N THR A 125 -9.92 6.98 -0.58
CA THR A 125 -10.33 6.58 -1.93
C THR A 125 -9.85 7.64 -2.91
N CYS A 126 -9.28 7.19 -4.03
CA CYS A 126 -9.00 8.09 -5.13
C CYS A 126 -10.31 8.49 -5.80
N THR A 127 -10.66 9.76 -5.72
CA THR A 127 -11.93 10.29 -6.23
C THR A 127 -11.67 11.48 -7.13
N LEU A 128 -12.58 11.76 -8.06
CA LEU A 128 -12.50 12.98 -8.86
C LEU A 128 -12.39 14.22 -7.98
N PHE A 129 -11.80 15.31 -8.48
CA PHE A 129 -11.68 16.57 -7.73
C PHE A 129 -13.04 17.07 -7.24
N LEU A 130 -14.05 16.93 -8.09
CA LEU A 130 -15.45 17.22 -7.81
C LEU A 130 -16.21 15.92 -7.59
N GLY A 131 -17.11 15.90 -6.62
CA GLY A 131 -17.93 14.72 -6.33
C GLY A 131 -17.27 13.67 -5.43
N HIS A 132 -17.99 12.56 -5.30
CA HIS A 132 -17.64 11.37 -4.53
C HIS A 132 -17.31 10.15 -5.41
N ALA A 133 -17.42 10.30 -6.74
CA ALA A 133 -17.16 9.24 -7.69
C ALA A 133 -15.67 8.82 -7.61
N PRO A 134 -15.38 7.50 -7.56
CA PRO A 134 -14.02 7.00 -7.69
C PRO A 134 -13.41 7.47 -9.01
N ALA A 135 -12.15 7.90 -8.99
CA ALA A 135 -11.41 8.17 -10.22
C ALA A 135 -11.00 6.84 -10.85
N THR A 136 -11.30 6.67 -12.14
CA THR A 136 -10.92 5.50 -12.92
C THR A 136 -9.90 5.88 -13.99
N PRO A 137 -8.88 5.06 -14.30
CA PRO A 137 -7.94 5.40 -15.36
C PRO A 137 -8.68 5.70 -16.68
N PRO A 138 -8.34 6.79 -17.39
CA PRO A 138 -7.16 7.66 -17.25
C PRO A 138 -7.33 8.86 -16.31
N GLU A 139 -8.43 8.97 -15.57
CA GLU A 139 -8.76 10.13 -14.76
C GLU A 139 -7.79 10.34 -13.59
N THR A 140 -7.39 11.60 -13.40
CA THR A 140 -6.64 12.03 -12.24
C THR A 140 -7.60 12.48 -11.13
N GLY A 141 -7.38 11.98 -9.93
CA GLY A 141 -8.18 12.29 -8.76
C GLY A 141 -7.37 12.84 -7.60
N VAL A 142 -8.04 12.92 -6.45
CA VAL A 142 -7.46 13.28 -5.16
C VAL A 142 -7.91 12.28 -4.09
N CYS A 143 -7.01 11.97 -3.16
CA CYS A 143 -7.32 11.08 -2.05
C CYS A 143 -8.24 11.75 -1.02
N LYS A 144 -9.48 11.26 -0.91
CA LYS A 144 -10.49 11.72 0.05
C LYS A 144 -10.92 10.60 0.98
N ALA A 145 -11.35 10.96 2.19
CA ALA A 145 -12.05 10.04 3.08
C ALA A 145 -13.55 10.11 2.75
N LEU A 146 -14.16 8.97 2.43
CA LEU A 146 -15.58 8.90 2.10
C LEU A 146 -16.36 8.19 3.23
N PRO A 147 -17.31 8.87 3.91
CA PRO A 147 -18.20 8.23 4.88
C PRO A 147 -19.10 7.21 4.19
N GLY A 148 -19.30 6.04 4.79
CA GLY A 148 -20.25 5.04 4.31
C GLY A 148 -19.86 4.27 3.04
N TYR A 149 -18.87 4.76 2.28
CA TYR A 149 -18.34 4.05 1.10
C TYR A 149 -17.45 2.89 1.55
N ARG A 150 -18.07 1.72 1.77
CA ARG A 150 -17.36 0.47 2.06
C ARG A 150 -16.75 -0.11 0.79
N VAL A 151 -15.72 0.53 0.25
CA VAL A 151 -14.84 -0.20 -0.67
C VAL A 151 -14.20 -1.29 0.15
N ASN A 152 -14.07 -2.48 -0.41
CA ASN A 152 -13.01 -3.36 0.02
C ASN A 152 -11.68 -2.65 -0.31
N HIS A 153 -11.23 -1.69 0.51
CA HIS A 153 -10.02 -0.88 0.28
C HIS A 153 -8.73 -1.71 0.17
N ARG A 154 -8.84 -3.02 0.38
CA ARG A 154 -7.77 -3.99 0.17
C ARG A 154 -7.87 -4.71 -1.16
N ALA A 155 -9.04 -4.82 -1.79
CA ALA A 155 -9.22 -5.54 -3.04
C ALA A 155 -9.45 -4.54 -4.19
N ASP A 156 -8.52 -4.48 -5.14
CA ASP A 156 -8.65 -3.73 -6.39
C ASP A 156 -8.46 -4.69 -7.57
N PRO A 157 -9.48 -4.90 -8.42
CA PRO A 157 -9.41 -5.77 -9.59
C PRO A 157 -8.31 -5.41 -10.60
N HIS A 158 -7.83 -4.17 -10.61
CA HIS A 158 -6.78 -3.73 -11.54
C HIS A 158 -5.38 -4.11 -11.05
N CYS A 159 -5.23 -4.43 -9.77
CA CYS A 159 -3.95 -4.74 -9.15
C CYS A 159 -3.59 -6.22 -9.31
N PRO A 160 -2.34 -6.62 -9.04
CA PRO A 160 -1.96 -8.02 -9.08
C PRO A 160 -2.39 -8.75 -7.82
N TRP A 161 -2.47 -10.07 -7.91
CA TRP A 161 -2.67 -10.93 -6.74
C TRP A 161 -1.44 -10.90 -5.84
N GLN A 162 -1.64 -10.45 -4.60
CA GLN A 162 -0.63 -10.59 -3.56
C GLN A 162 -0.99 -11.74 -2.64
N TRP A 163 0.03 -12.50 -2.23
CA TRP A 163 -0.08 -13.63 -1.33
C TRP A 163 0.83 -13.44 -0.13
N GLY A 164 0.35 -13.78 1.06
CA GLY A 164 1.17 -13.77 2.25
C GLY A 164 0.39 -14.08 3.51
N CYS A 165 0.99 -13.78 4.66
CA CYS A 165 0.46 -14.07 5.98
C CYS A 165 0.52 -12.86 6.90
N ASN A 166 -0.40 -12.80 7.85
CA ASN A 166 -0.43 -11.87 8.96
C ASN A 166 -0.75 -12.63 10.26
N ILE A 167 -0.26 -12.14 11.40
CA ILE A 167 -0.65 -12.68 12.71
C ILE A 167 -2.00 -12.07 13.08
N ARG A 168 -3.01 -12.91 13.33
CA ARG A 168 -4.34 -12.50 13.79
C ARG A 168 -4.79 -13.40 14.92
N ALA A 169 -5.22 -12.81 16.04
CA ALA A 169 -5.66 -13.55 17.23
C ALA A 169 -4.66 -14.64 17.68
N GLY A 170 -3.35 -14.35 17.63
CA GLY A 170 -2.32 -15.31 18.01
C GLY A 170 -2.17 -16.50 17.07
N SER A 171 -2.61 -16.39 15.82
CA SER A 171 -2.43 -17.41 14.78
C SER A 171 -1.98 -16.80 13.46
N CYS A 172 -1.22 -17.55 12.68
CA CYS A 172 -0.83 -17.16 11.32
C CYS A 172 -1.97 -17.42 10.34
N ASP A 173 -2.63 -16.33 9.93
CA ASP A 173 -3.67 -16.29 8.92
C ASP A 173 -3.06 -15.89 7.57
N CYS A 174 -3.25 -16.75 6.57
CA CYS A 174 -2.62 -16.63 5.27
C CYS A 174 -3.66 -16.75 4.16
N TYR A 175 -3.66 -15.78 3.25
CA TYR A 175 -4.63 -15.69 2.17
C TYR A 175 -4.05 -14.89 0.99
N GLY A 176 -4.75 -14.91 -0.15
CA GLY A 176 -4.46 -14.06 -1.29
C GLY A 176 -5.48 -12.93 -1.39
N ILE A 177 -5.05 -11.76 -1.84
CA ILE A 177 -5.95 -10.66 -2.19
C ILE A 177 -5.37 -9.85 -3.34
N GLN A 178 -6.24 -9.43 -4.26
CA GLN A 178 -5.84 -8.61 -5.39
C GLN A 178 -5.64 -7.17 -4.95
N THR A 179 -4.40 -6.69 -4.88
CA THR A 179 -4.12 -5.41 -4.22
C THR A 179 -2.81 -4.79 -4.65
N CYS A 180 -2.80 -3.46 -4.75
CA CYS A 180 -1.58 -2.69 -4.90
C CYS A 180 -0.99 -2.30 -3.55
N HIS A 181 -1.68 -2.53 -2.44
CA HIS A 181 -1.17 -2.24 -1.11
C HIS A 181 -0.31 -3.37 -0.58
N LYS A 182 0.81 -3.02 0.06
CA LYS A 182 1.55 -4.00 0.87
C LYS A 182 0.75 -4.35 2.13
N VAL A 183 -0.01 -5.45 2.08
CA VAL A 183 -0.93 -5.89 3.14
C VAL A 183 -0.44 -7.08 3.96
N PHE A 184 0.60 -7.78 3.51
CA PHE A 184 1.17 -8.93 4.21
C PHE A 184 2.50 -8.53 4.86
N LEU A 185 2.61 -8.79 6.16
CA LEU A 185 3.85 -8.62 6.90
C LEU A 185 4.85 -9.75 6.61
N TYR A 186 4.32 -10.96 6.40
CA TYR A 186 5.13 -12.16 6.21
C TYR A 186 4.86 -12.76 4.84
N ARG A 187 5.94 -13.14 4.16
CA ARG A 187 5.85 -13.77 2.84
C ARG A 187 5.28 -15.18 2.93
N SER A 188 5.62 -15.91 3.99
CA SER A 188 5.21 -17.30 4.17
C SER A 188 4.65 -17.56 5.56
N ARG A 189 3.89 -18.66 5.67
CA ARG A 189 3.40 -19.15 6.97
C ARG A 189 4.56 -19.47 7.91
N ARG A 190 5.65 -20.01 7.38
CA ARG A 190 6.86 -20.32 8.16
C ARG A 190 7.49 -19.06 8.74
N ASP A 191 7.64 -18.01 7.95
CA ASP A 191 8.18 -16.72 8.43
C ASP A 191 7.28 -16.11 9.52
N CYS A 192 5.97 -16.22 9.33
CA CYS A 192 4.98 -15.78 10.32
C CYS A 192 5.11 -16.57 11.64
N LEU A 193 5.17 -17.91 11.58
CA LEU A 193 5.29 -18.77 12.76
C LEU A 193 6.63 -18.57 13.48
N ASN A 194 7.72 -18.39 12.72
CA ASN A 194 9.02 -18.08 13.31
C ASN A 194 9.01 -16.74 14.04
N SER A 195 8.37 -15.72 13.46
CA SER A 195 8.19 -14.42 14.12
C SER A 195 7.38 -14.52 15.41
N MET A 196 6.43 -15.46 15.51
CA MET A 196 5.69 -15.73 16.75
C MET A 196 6.54 -16.46 17.79
N HIS A 197 7.53 -17.27 17.37
CA HIS A 197 8.39 -18.02 18.28
C HIS A 197 9.53 -17.15 18.86
N ASP A 198 9.99 -16.11 18.14
CA ASP A 198 11.08 -15.25 18.61
C ASP A 198 10.68 -14.35 19.81
N ASP A 199 9.38 -14.11 20.03
CA ASP A 199 8.88 -13.39 21.22
C ASP A 199 9.20 -14.14 22.54
N TRP A 200 9.33 -15.48 22.51
CA TRP A 200 9.73 -16.27 23.67
C TRP A 200 11.26 -16.35 23.88
N ARG A 201 12.07 -16.05 22.86
CA ARG A 201 13.55 -16.10 22.95
C ARG A 201 14.21 -14.74 23.22
N TYR A 202 13.47 -13.63 23.07
CA TYR A 202 13.99 -12.28 23.33
C TYR A 202 13.90 -11.83 24.79
N ALA A 203 13.21 -12.58 25.66
CA ALA A 203 13.11 -12.30 27.10
C ALA A 203 14.34 -12.73 27.92
N GLY A 204 15.39 -13.28 27.29
CA GLY A 204 16.50 -13.94 28.00
C GLY A 204 17.90 -13.65 27.48
N LYS A 205 18.14 -12.51 26.82
CA LYS A 205 19.51 -12.09 26.45
C LYS A 205 19.91 -10.85 27.23
N THR A 206 20.98 -10.96 28.02
CA THR A 206 21.63 -9.83 28.68
C THR A 206 22.28 -8.90 27.65
N GLU A 207 22.19 -7.59 27.91
CA GLU A 207 22.78 -6.49 27.13
C GLU A 207 24.28 -6.64 26.81
N GLN A 208 24.98 -7.57 27.45
CA GLN A 208 26.43 -7.71 27.40
C GLN A 208 26.97 -8.48 26.18
N GLU A 209 26.21 -9.38 25.56
CA GLU A 209 26.69 -10.14 24.39
C GLU A 209 26.50 -9.42 23.04
N GLN A 210 25.77 -8.29 23.00
CA GLN A 210 25.64 -7.45 21.78
C GLN A 210 26.82 -6.47 21.58
N LYS A 211 27.68 -6.30 22.58
CA LYS A 211 28.85 -5.41 22.54
C LYS A 211 30.13 -6.18 22.20
N ALA A 212 30.16 -6.81 21.03
CA ALA A 212 31.42 -7.22 20.41
C ALA A 212 31.44 -6.70 18.97
N ALA A 213 32.27 -5.68 18.73
CA ALA A 213 32.67 -5.12 17.43
C ALA A 213 31.64 -4.33 16.58
N HIS A 214 30.75 -3.53 17.18
CA HIS A 214 30.08 -2.47 16.41
C HIS A 214 31.03 -1.27 16.21
N GLY A 215 31.85 -1.31 15.16
CA GLY A 215 32.47 -0.08 14.64
C GLY A 215 31.39 0.98 14.41
N CYS A 216 31.62 2.22 14.85
CA CYS A 216 30.66 3.30 14.71
C CYS A 216 30.39 3.54 13.22
N THR A 217 29.25 3.03 12.75
CA THR A 217 28.75 3.25 11.39
C THR A 217 27.45 4.02 11.48
N LYS A 218 27.39 5.15 10.77
CA LYS A 218 26.22 6.02 10.72
C LYS A 218 25.66 6.01 9.29
N TYR A 219 24.34 5.92 9.20
CA TYR A 219 23.64 6.05 7.93
C TYR A 219 23.59 7.53 7.53
N GLY A 220 23.86 7.81 6.27
CA GLY A 220 23.66 9.13 5.68
C GLY A 220 23.67 9.08 4.16
N CYS A 221 23.36 10.21 3.55
CA CYS A 221 23.19 10.38 2.12
C CYS A 221 24.03 11.53 1.59
N GLU A 222 24.47 11.40 0.34
CA GLU A 222 25.15 12.46 -0.41
C GLU A 222 24.62 12.51 -1.85
N ILE A 223 24.67 13.69 -2.45
CA ILE A 223 24.29 13.89 -3.84
C ILE A 223 25.48 13.45 -4.70
N GLN A 224 25.26 12.51 -5.62
CA GLN A 224 26.23 12.08 -6.62
C GLN A 224 25.64 12.31 -8.00
N GLY A 225 26.06 13.41 -8.65
CA GLY A 225 25.47 13.84 -9.93
C GLY A 225 23.99 14.17 -9.77
N ASP A 226 23.14 13.36 -10.42
CA ASP A 226 21.69 13.52 -10.51
C ASP A 226 20.90 12.55 -9.61
N GLU A 227 21.58 11.92 -8.65
CA GLU A 227 20.97 10.97 -7.72
C GLU A 227 21.44 11.18 -6.28
N CYS A 228 20.57 10.86 -5.33
CA CYS A 228 20.92 10.75 -3.92
C CYS A 228 21.36 9.32 -3.56
N VAL A 229 22.62 9.20 -3.15
CA VAL A 229 23.22 7.92 -2.79
C VAL A 229 23.37 7.84 -1.28
N CYS A 230 22.63 6.91 -0.67
CA CYS A 230 22.61 6.69 0.77
C CYS A 230 23.31 5.38 1.15
N MET A 231 24.26 5.45 2.08
CA MET A 231 25.01 4.29 2.54
C MET A 231 25.38 4.41 4.02
N ARG A 232 25.68 3.28 4.67
CA ARG A 232 26.29 3.30 6.01
C ARG A 232 27.78 3.57 5.86
N ARG A 233 28.25 4.70 6.40
CA ARG A 233 29.67 5.05 6.44
C ARG A 233 30.19 5.07 7.88
N SER A 234 31.51 5.09 8.02
CA SER A 234 32.15 5.29 9.33
C SER A 234 31.77 6.67 9.89
N CYS A 235 31.67 6.78 11.22
CA CYS A 235 31.34 8.03 11.89
C CYS A 235 32.36 9.17 11.66
N PHE A 236 33.54 8.88 11.10
CA PHE A 236 34.55 9.87 10.75
C PHE A 236 34.30 10.54 9.39
N SER A 237 33.45 9.97 8.54
CA SER A 237 33.05 10.54 7.26
C SER A 237 31.52 10.69 7.22
N LEU A 238 31.01 11.68 7.95
CA LEU A 238 29.58 11.94 8.00
C LEU A 238 29.10 12.47 6.65
N PRO A 239 28.14 11.79 5.99
CA PRO A 239 27.49 12.34 4.81
C PRO A 239 26.76 13.64 5.15
N PRO A 240 26.63 14.58 4.19
CA PRO A 240 26.01 15.89 4.42
C PRO A 240 24.54 15.78 4.86
N PHE A 241 23.83 14.74 4.42
CA PHE A 241 22.44 14.52 4.78
C PHE A 241 22.29 13.31 5.69
N ARG A 242 21.54 13.49 6.79
CA ARG A 242 21.19 12.39 7.70
C ARG A 242 20.08 11.52 7.13
N PHE A 243 19.16 12.13 6.40
CA PHE A 243 17.99 11.48 5.83
C PHE A 243 17.99 11.60 4.31
N GLN A 244 17.48 10.57 3.64
CA GLN A 244 17.36 10.53 2.19
C GLN A 244 16.47 11.67 1.66
N ASP A 245 15.40 11.99 2.38
CA ASP A 245 14.46 13.06 2.06
C ASP A 245 15.15 14.43 1.95
N ASP A 246 16.07 14.74 2.86
CA ASP A 246 16.78 16.02 2.84
C ASP A 246 17.71 16.11 1.62
N CYS A 247 18.34 14.97 1.26
CA CYS A 247 19.17 14.88 0.08
C CYS A 247 18.34 15.08 -1.20
N GLU A 248 17.24 14.34 -1.36
CA GLU A 248 16.38 14.40 -2.55
C GLU A 248 15.79 15.81 -2.72
N LYS A 249 15.35 16.42 -1.61
CA LYS A 249 14.85 17.79 -1.61
C LYS A 249 15.92 18.79 -2.04
N GLN A 250 17.15 18.64 -1.56
CA GLN A 250 18.25 19.50 -1.98
C GLN A 250 18.59 19.30 -3.47
N LEU A 251 18.54 18.08 -3.97
CA LEU A 251 18.78 17.75 -5.38
C LEU A 251 17.69 18.35 -6.30
N GLU A 252 16.43 18.29 -5.89
CA GLU A 252 15.33 18.97 -6.60
C GLU A 252 15.51 20.50 -6.59
N GLN A 253 15.91 21.07 -5.45
CA GLN A 253 16.18 22.49 -5.34
C GLN A 253 17.31 22.95 -6.27
N THR A 254 18.40 22.18 -6.40
CA THR A 254 19.48 22.54 -7.33
C THR A 254 19.05 22.39 -8.79
N ARG A 255 18.26 21.36 -9.12
CA ARG A 255 17.71 21.17 -10.47
C ARG A 255 16.75 22.29 -10.88
N CYS A 256 15.96 22.79 -9.95
CA CYS A 256 14.94 23.81 -10.22
C CYS A 256 15.36 25.24 -9.86
N ALA A 257 16.61 25.47 -9.46
CA ALA A 257 17.10 26.76 -8.96
C ALA A 257 16.91 27.93 -9.94
N ASN A 258 17.00 27.66 -11.25
CA ASN A 258 16.85 28.67 -12.31
C ASN A 258 15.47 28.66 -12.98
N VAL A 259 14.49 27.95 -12.41
CA VAL A 259 13.13 27.86 -12.97
C VAL A 259 12.20 28.77 -12.17
N SER A 260 11.56 29.72 -12.84
CA SER A 260 10.49 30.54 -12.27
C SER A 260 9.13 30.00 -12.71
N CYS A 261 8.29 29.64 -11.75
CA CYS A 261 6.97 29.07 -12.03
C CYS A 261 5.86 30.13 -12.02
N PRO A 262 4.79 29.93 -12.81
CA PRO A 262 3.62 30.81 -12.77
C PRO A 262 3.04 30.88 -11.36
N THR A 263 2.81 32.09 -10.87
CA THR A 263 2.18 32.28 -9.56
C THR A 263 0.67 32.15 -9.73
N VAL A 264 0.09 31.07 -9.24
CA VAL A 264 -1.36 30.86 -9.22
C VAL A 264 -1.90 31.28 -7.86
N PRO A 265 -2.90 32.17 -7.78
CA PRO A 265 -3.53 32.55 -6.51
C PRO A 265 -4.08 31.33 -5.78
N VAL A 266 -3.79 31.20 -4.49
CA VAL A 266 -4.31 30.11 -3.66
C VAL A 266 -5.74 30.47 -3.22
N PRO A 267 -6.76 29.66 -3.54
CA PRO A 267 -8.14 29.95 -3.16
C PRO A 267 -8.40 29.73 -1.67
N SER A 268 -9.32 30.49 -1.08
CA SER A 268 -9.85 30.20 0.25
C SER A 268 -11.01 29.22 0.14
N CYS A 269 -10.90 28.05 0.78
CA CYS A 269 -11.93 27.02 0.65
C CYS A 269 -13.12 27.23 1.60
N PRO A 270 -14.34 26.85 1.17
CA PRO A 270 -15.51 26.78 2.05
C PRO A 270 -15.31 25.82 3.25
N PRO A 271 -16.09 25.94 4.33
CA PRO A 271 -15.91 25.14 5.55
C PRO A 271 -16.03 23.63 5.37
N ASP A 272 -16.90 23.20 4.46
CA ASP A 272 -17.13 21.79 4.09
C ASP A 272 -16.04 21.21 3.16
N SER A 273 -15.02 22.02 2.87
CA SER A 273 -14.00 21.74 1.89
C SER A 273 -12.61 21.90 2.49
N PHE A 274 -11.60 21.43 1.75
CA PHE A 274 -10.20 21.61 2.09
C PHE A 274 -9.37 21.87 0.83
N LEU A 275 -8.22 22.52 1.03
CA LEU A 275 -7.29 22.84 -0.03
C LEU A 275 -6.38 21.64 -0.31
N THR A 276 -6.29 21.22 -1.58
CA THR A 276 -5.36 20.17 -2.01
C THR A 276 -3.92 20.69 -2.05
N ALA A 277 -2.97 19.77 -1.96
CA ALA A 277 -1.58 20.13 -2.28
C ALA A 277 -1.44 20.34 -3.80
N PRO A 278 -0.66 21.33 -4.25
CA PRO A 278 -0.28 21.41 -5.65
C PRO A 278 0.51 20.16 -6.03
N TYR A 279 0.36 19.71 -7.27
CA TYR A 279 1.03 18.52 -7.77
C TYR A 279 2.03 18.87 -8.86
N THR A 280 3.27 18.52 -8.58
CA THR A 280 4.39 18.57 -9.52
C THR A 280 4.80 17.13 -9.81
N PRO A 281 4.71 16.66 -11.06
CA PRO A 281 5.22 15.35 -11.44
C PRO A 281 6.73 15.22 -11.18
N LEU A 282 7.20 13.98 -11.10
CA LEU A 282 8.63 13.70 -10.94
C LEU A 282 9.43 14.35 -12.07
N HIS A 283 10.60 14.92 -11.74
CA HIS A 283 11.48 15.63 -12.67
C HIS A 283 10.94 16.93 -13.28
N GLN A 284 9.77 17.41 -12.85
CA GLN A 284 9.27 18.72 -13.21
C GLN A 284 9.50 19.72 -12.08
N CYS A 285 9.66 20.99 -12.43
CA CYS A 285 9.92 22.05 -11.45
C CYS A 285 8.66 22.83 -11.07
N CYS A 286 7.68 22.90 -11.98
CA CYS A 286 6.47 23.68 -11.78
C CYS A 286 5.25 22.77 -11.60
N PRO A 287 4.32 23.14 -10.70
CA PRO A 287 3.11 22.37 -10.49
C PRO A 287 2.25 22.39 -11.75
N LEU A 288 1.88 21.21 -12.24
CA LEU A 288 0.90 21.08 -13.33
C LEU A 288 -0.52 21.28 -12.83
N LEU A 289 -0.78 20.89 -11.57
CA LEU A 289 -2.07 21.10 -10.92
C LEU A 289 -1.87 22.03 -9.73
N PRO A 290 -2.53 23.20 -9.71
CA PRO A 290 -2.48 24.11 -8.56
C PRO A 290 -3.24 23.53 -7.36
N ALA A 291 -3.13 24.21 -6.22
CA ALA A 291 -3.96 23.92 -5.07
C ALA A 291 -5.43 24.25 -5.39
N LEU A 292 -6.34 23.30 -5.19
CA LEU A 292 -7.75 23.40 -5.51
C LEU A 292 -8.58 23.06 -4.28
N CYS A 293 -9.79 23.63 -4.18
CA CYS A 293 -10.72 23.23 -3.13
C CYS A 293 -11.43 21.94 -3.52
N THR A 294 -11.52 21.01 -2.57
CA THR A 294 -12.26 19.76 -2.72
C THR A 294 -13.06 19.47 -1.46
N CYS A 295 -14.16 18.74 -1.60
CA CYS A 295 -15.02 18.35 -0.49
C CYS A 295 -14.32 17.53 0.58
N ALA A 296 -14.59 17.88 1.84
CA ALA A 296 -14.25 17.14 3.05
C ALA A 296 -15.47 16.34 3.52
N PHE A 297 -15.78 15.24 2.82
CA PHE A 297 -16.99 14.45 3.11
C PHE A 297 -17.04 13.91 4.54
N GLU A 298 -15.89 13.68 5.18
CA GLU A 298 -15.78 13.31 6.58
C GLU A 298 -16.28 14.37 7.56
N ARG A 299 -16.42 15.62 7.12
CA ARG A 299 -17.03 16.72 7.89
C ARG A 299 -18.53 16.84 7.64
N CYS A 300 -19.08 16.09 6.69
CA CYS A 300 -20.50 16.14 6.43
C CYS A 300 -21.28 15.55 7.62
N PRO A 301 -22.39 16.21 8.01
CA PRO A 301 -23.25 15.67 9.06
C PRO A 301 -23.76 14.29 8.63
N ALA A 302 -23.67 13.33 9.55
CA ALA A 302 -24.34 12.06 9.38
C ALA A 302 -25.86 12.26 9.37
N GLU A 303 -26.58 11.32 8.76
CA GLU A 303 -28.04 11.30 8.83
C GLU A 303 -28.48 11.25 10.31
N PRO A 304 -29.34 12.18 10.76
CA PRO A 304 -29.78 12.22 12.16
C PRO A 304 -30.48 10.92 12.55
N THR A 305 -29.98 10.25 13.60
CA THR A 305 -30.61 9.05 14.17
C THR A 305 -31.71 9.39 15.17
N ASP A 306 -31.61 10.56 15.82
CA ASP A 306 -32.47 10.97 16.93
C ASP A 306 -33.50 12.02 16.48
N CYS A 307 -34.34 11.66 15.52
CA CYS A 307 -35.52 12.47 15.23
C CYS A 307 -36.57 12.30 16.35
N PRO A 308 -37.38 13.34 16.64
CA PRO A 308 -38.49 13.23 17.59
C PRO A 308 -39.39 12.02 17.29
N PRO A 309 -40.05 11.40 18.29
CA PRO A 309 -40.92 10.25 18.07
C PRO A 309 -41.92 10.48 16.93
N GLY A 310 -42.01 9.51 16.02
CA GLY A 310 -42.85 9.61 14.82
C GLY A 310 -42.32 10.50 13.71
N HIS A 311 -41.08 11.00 13.82
CA HIS A 311 -40.36 11.70 12.75
C HIS A 311 -39.20 10.86 12.22
N ARG A 312 -38.88 11.02 10.94
CA ARG A 312 -37.72 10.43 10.28
C ARG A 312 -36.90 11.52 9.61
N ALA A 313 -35.58 11.30 9.48
CA ALA A 313 -34.73 12.20 8.74
C ALA A 313 -35.05 12.11 7.25
N HIS A 314 -35.35 13.25 6.63
CA HIS A 314 -35.51 13.38 5.19
C HIS A 314 -34.45 14.31 4.63
N ILE A 315 -33.89 13.96 3.47
CA ILE A 315 -32.95 14.81 2.75
C ILE A 315 -33.74 15.98 2.15
N VAL A 316 -33.43 17.19 2.60
CA VAL A 316 -34.01 18.44 2.07
C VAL A 316 -33.20 18.94 0.88
N THR A 317 -31.88 18.79 0.95
CA THR A 317 -30.99 19.19 -0.13
C THR A 317 -29.92 18.13 -0.28
N ARG A 318 -29.76 17.60 -1.50
CA ARG A 318 -28.66 16.70 -1.79
C ARG A 318 -27.38 17.52 -2.00
N GLY A 319 -26.30 17.12 -1.34
CA GLY A 319 -24.98 17.63 -1.71
C GLY A 319 -24.65 17.17 -3.12
N ASP A 320 -24.11 18.06 -3.92
CA ASP A 320 -23.68 17.81 -5.29
C ASP A 320 -22.19 17.42 -5.38
N GLY A 321 -21.48 17.54 -4.26
CA GLY A 321 -20.06 17.24 -4.16
C GLY A 321 -19.16 18.33 -4.74
N HIS A 322 -19.66 19.56 -4.90
CA HIS A 322 -18.84 20.74 -5.17
C HIS A 322 -18.47 21.46 -3.87
N PRO A 323 -17.27 22.10 -3.80
CA PRO A 323 -16.89 22.88 -2.64
C PRO A 323 -17.92 23.93 -2.26
N GLY A 324 -18.43 23.89 -1.02
CA GLY A 324 -19.49 24.76 -0.50
C GLY A 324 -20.88 24.13 -0.49
N THR A 325 -21.08 23.05 -1.25
CA THR A 325 -22.35 22.30 -1.37
C THR A 325 -22.10 20.78 -1.26
N CYS A 326 -21.04 20.38 -0.56
CA CYS A 326 -20.56 19.00 -0.51
C CYS A 326 -21.55 18.04 0.17
N CYS A 327 -22.29 18.53 1.17
CA CYS A 327 -23.00 17.68 2.12
C CYS A 327 -24.51 17.68 1.90
N HIS A 328 -25.14 16.53 2.15
CA HIS A 328 -26.60 16.47 2.28
C HIS A 328 -27.06 17.29 3.51
N ARG A 329 -28.22 17.92 3.38
CA ARG A 329 -28.92 18.58 4.49
C ARG A 329 -30.17 17.79 4.84
N TYR A 330 -30.30 17.45 6.12
CA TYR A 330 -31.41 16.64 6.63
C TYR A 330 -32.36 17.49 7.46
N LEU A 331 -33.64 17.12 7.45
CA LEU A 331 -34.66 17.66 8.35
C LEU A 331 -35.54 16.51 8.83
N CYS A 332 -35.85 16.49 10.13
CA CYS A 332 -36.81 15.55 10.68
C CYS A 332 -38.22 15.96 10.27
N ARG A 333 -38.91 15.09 9.52
CA ARG A 333 -40.34 15.26 9.18
C ARG A 333 -41.14 14.11 9.77
N ARG A 334 -42.41 14.36 10.08
CA ARG A 334 -43.34 13.33 10.56
C ARG A 334 -43.43 12.24 9.49
N GLY A 335 -43.33 10.98 9.90
CA GLY A 335 -43.42 9.83 8.99
C GLY A 335 -44.86 9.68 8.50
N GLU A 336 -45.26 10.48 7.53
CA GLU A 336 -46.46 10.27 6.73
C GLU A 336 -46.06 9.45 5.51
N GLU A 337 -46.85 8.41 5.21
CA GLU A 337 -46.64 7.46 4.11
C GLU A 337 -46.23 8.18 2.83
N GLU A 338 -45.32 7.56 2.07
CA GLU A 338 -44.90 8.01 0.74
C GLU A 338 -46.12 8.36 -0.12
N SER A 339 -46.45 9.66 -0.17
CA SER A 339 -47.45 10.18 -1.08
C SER A 339 -46.88 10.09 -2.49
N ALA A 340 -47.40 9.12 -3.24
CA ALA A 340 -47.26 8.89 -4.65
C ALA A 340 -47.04 10.18 -5.48
N THR A 341 -45.79 10.60 -5.65
CA THR A 341 -45.42 11.64 -6.63
C THR A 341 -44.00 11.46 -7.19
N GLN A 342 -43.48 10.24 -7.21
CA GLN A 342 -42.19 9.95 -7.85
C GLN A 342 -42.22 8.60 -8.59
N LYS A 343 -43.25 8.41 -9.41
CA LYS A 343 -43.39 7.30 -10.37
C LYS A 343 -43.84 7.80 -11.76
N ARG A 344 -43.45 9.02 -12.13
CA ARG A 344 -43.88 9.63 -13.39
C ARG A 344 -42.79 10.44 -14.09
N GLU A 345 -41.53 10.01 -14.02
CA GLU A 345 -40.44 10.57 -14.84
C GLU A 345 -39.43 9.50 -15.33
N GLU A 346 -39.73 8.19 -15.21
CA GLU A 346 -38.89 7.10 -15.78
C GLU A 346 -39.65 6.27 -16.84
N GLU A 347 -40.69 6.84 -17.45
CA GLU A 347 -41.39 6.24 -18.59
C GLU A 347 -41.60 7.29 -19.69
N GLU A 348 -40.54 8.05 -19.99
CA GLU A 348 -40.37 8.80 -21.24
C GLU A 348 -38.89 9.25 -21.36
N ASP A 349 -37.99 8.31 -21.66
CA ASP A 349 -36.87 8.49 -22.61
C ASP A 349 -36.28 7.13 -23.04
#